data_AF-A0AAE4ADA4-F1
#
_entry.id   AF-A0AAE4ADA4-F1
#
_cell.length_a   1.000
_cell.length_b   1.000
_cell.length_c   1.000
_cell.angle_alpha   90.00
_cell.angle_beta   90.00
_cell.angle_gamma   90.00
#
_symmetry.space_group_name_H-M   'P 1'
#
loop_
_entity.id
_entity.type
_entity.pdbx_description
1 polymer ?
#
loop_
_entity_poly.entity_id
_entity_poly.type
_entity_poly.pdbx_seq_one_letter_code
_entity_poly.pdbx_strand_id
1 'polypeptide(L)' 'MTALWIIVGAVVLFALVSVTHILRRFLFAFVVAAGGLLLLHFQANPAEAGAALAAMGGGVALASPLRRIVTGGWL' A
#
# COMPACT_ATOMS: atom_id res chain seq x y z
N MET A 1 28.24 14.05 -20.49
CA MET A 1 27.05 14.80 -20.03
C MET A 1 25.81 13.92 -19.92
N THR A 2 25.43 13.15 -20.95
CA THR A 2 24.23 12.27 -20.94
C THR A 2 24.29 11.12 -19.92
N ALA A 3 25.44 10.46 -19.74
CA ALA A 3 25.59 9.35 -18.79
C ALA A 3 25.36 9.77 -17.32
N LEU A 4 25.78 10.98 -16.94
CA LEU A 4 25.58 11.51 -15.59
C LEU A 4 24.09 11.70 -15.27
N TRP A 5 23.31 12.22 -16.23
CA TRP A 5 21.87 12.39 -16.08
C TRP A 5 21.11 11.06 -15.99
N ILE A 6 21.57 10.03 -16.71
CA ILE A 6 21.00 8.68 -16.61
C ILE A 6 21.21 8.10 -15.21
N ILE A 7 22.42 8.27 -14.64
CA ILE A 7 22.74 7.81 -13.29
C ILE A 7 21.87 8.54 -12.25
N VAL A 8 21.74 9.86 -12.35
CA VAL A 8 20.88 10.65 -11.46
C VAL A 8 19.42 10.18 -11.56
N GLY A 9 18.91 9.96 -12.78
CA GLY A 9 17.57 9.44 -12.99
C GLY A 9 17.36 8.07 -12.33
N ALA A 10 18.31 7.15 -12.47
CA ALA A 10 18.25 5.84 -11.84
C ALA A 10 18.24 5.92 -10.31
N VAL A 11 19.06 6.80 -9.72
CA VAL A 11 19.09 7.04 -8.26
C VAL A 11 17.77 7.58 -7.76
N VAL A 12 17.17 8.55 -8.46
CA VAL A 12 15.86 9.11 -8.10
C VAL A 12 14.77 8.06 -8.16
N LEU A 13 14.74 7.23 -9.21
CA LEU A 13 13.78 6.13 -9.33
C LEU A 13 13.96 5.11 -8.21
N PHE A 14 15.20 4.71 -7.90
CA PHE A 14 15.47 3.79 -6.79
C PHE A 14 15.08 4.37 -5.43
N ALA A 15 15.33 5.66 -5.20
CA ALA A 15 14.92 6.34 -3.98
C ALA A 15 13.38 6.36 -3.86
N LEU A 16 12.67 6.66 -4.94
CA LEU A 16 11.21 6.65 -4.97
C LEU A 16 10.64 5.26 -4.68
N VAL A 17 11.24 4.20 -5.25
CA VAL A 17 10.85 2.81 -4.99
C VAL A 17 11.10 2.42 -3.53
N SER A 18 12.25 2.79 -2.96
CA SER A 18 12.57 2.56 -1.55
C SER A 18 11.59 3.25 -0.60
N VAL A 19 11.26 4.52 -0.86
CA VAL A 19 10.25 5.26 -0.09
C VAL A 19 8.89 4.58 -0.18
N THR A 20 8.50 4.12 -1.38
CA THR A 20 7.25 3.39 -1.58
C THR A 20 7.22 2.08 -0.79
N HIS A 21 8.32 1.36 -0.70
CA HIS A 21 8.44 0.14 0.10
C HIS A 21 8.26 0.40 1.60
N ILE A 22 8.88 1.46 2.12
CA ILE A 22 8.73 1.89 3.52
C ILE A 22 7.29 2.31 3.80
N LEU A 23 6.71 3.14 2.93
CA LEU A 23 5.34 3.62 3.07
C LEU A 23 4.34 2.45 3.08
N ARG A 24 4.57 1.43 2.25
CA ARG A 24 3.75 0.22 2.24
C ARG A 24 3.79 -0.56 3.55
N ARG A 25 4.95 -0.58 4.23
CA ARG A 25 5.10 -1.20 5.55
C ARG A 25 4.37 -0.40 6.64
N PHE A 26 4.44 0.93 6.59
CA PHE A 26 3.66 1.81 7.48
C PHE A 26 2.16 1.66 7.24
N LEU A 27 1.71 1.61 5.97
CA LEU A 27 0.31 1.37 5.61
C LEU A 27 -0.17 0.01 6.12
N PHE A 28 0.65 -1.03 6.05
CA PHE A 28 0.27 -2.33 6.60
C PHE A 28 0.11 -2.29 8.12
N ALA A 29 1.05 -1.66 8.84
CA ALA A 29 0.94 -1.46 10.28
C ALA A 29 -0.30 -0.64 10.65
N PHE A 30 -0.61 0.39 9.85
CA PHE A 30 -1.82 1.19 9.99
C PHE A 30 -3.09 0.37 9.78
N VAL A 31 -3.18 -0.43 8.72
CA VAL A 31 -4.35 -1.29 8.45
C VAL A 31 -4.56 -2.30 9.57
N VAL A 32 -3.49 -2.88 10.13
CA VAL A 32 -3.59 -3.80 11.27
C VAL A 32 -4.12 -3.08 12.52
N ALA A 33 -3.58 -1.90 12.84
CA ALA A 33 -4.02 -1.11 13.99
C ALA A 33 -5.47 -0.62 13.83
N ALA A 34 -5.82 -0.11 12.63
CA ALA A 34 -7.15 0.36 12.29
C ALA A 34 -8.17 -0.78 12.28
N GLY A 35 -7.81 -1.94 11.74
CA GLY A 35 -8.64 -3.15 11.77
C GLY A 35 -8.91 -3.62 13.20
N GLY A 36 -7.90 -3.62 14.07
CA GLY A 36 -8.07 -3.94 15.50
C GLY A 36 -9.01 -2.98 16.21
N LEU A 37 -8.85 -1.66 15.99
CA LEU A 37 -9.75 -0.64 16.53
C LEU A 37 -11.18 -0.78 15.98
N LEU A 38 -11.33 -1.08 14.70
CA LEU A 38 -12.63 -1.27 14.06
C LEU A 38 -13.33 -2.54 14.57
N LEU A 39 -12.60 -3.61 14.86
CA LEU A 39 -13.16 -4.81 15.48
C LEU A 39 -13.70 -4.55 16.90
N LEU A 40 -13.06 -3.65 17.64
CA LEU A 40 -13.59 -3.17 18.92
C LEU A 40 -14.82 -2.26 18.70
N HIS A 41 -14.77 -1.41 17.67
CA HIS A 41 -15.86 -0.51 17.30
C HIS A 41 -17.08 -1.23 16.69
N PHE A 42 -16.89 -2.47 16.22
CA PHE A 42 -17.95 -3.33 15.70
C PHE A 42 -19.07 -3.58 16.72
N GLN A 43 -18.77 -3.49 18.02
CA GLN A 43 -19.76 -3.59 19.09
C GLN A 43 -20.66 -2.36 19.20
N ALA A 44 -20.18 -1.19 18.78
CA ALA A 44 -20.92 0.06 18.82
C ALA A 44 -21.71 0.29 17.53
N ASN A 45 -21.07 0.13 16.37
CA ASN A 45 -21.69 0.37 15.06
C ASN A 45 -21.16 -0.61 14.00
N PRO A 46 -21.82 -1.76 13.78
CA PRO A 46 -21.32 -2.81 12.90
C PRO A 46 -21.37 -2.44 11.41
N ALA A 47 -22.31 -1.58 10.99
CA ALA A 47 -22.45 -1.18 9.58
C ALA A 47 -21.29 -0.29 9.10
N GLU A 48 -20.94 0.73 9.89
CA GLU A 48 -19.82 1.63 9.58
C GLU A 48 -18.48 0.90 9.70
N ALA A 49 -18.35 0.05 10.72
CA ALA A 49 -17.14 -0.72 10.92
C ALA A 49 -16.89 -1.72 9.78
N GLY A 50 -17.95 -2.40 9.32
CA GLY A 50 -17.90 -3.31 8.17
C GLY A 50 -17.57 -2.59 6.85
N ALA A 51 -18.15 -1.41 6.61
CA ALA A 51 -17.84 -0.62 5.41
C ALA A 51 -16.38 -0.14 5.38
N ALA A 52 -15.85 0.32 6.53
CA ALA A 52 -14.46 0.73 6.66
C ALA A 52 -13.48 -0.46 6.50
N LEU A 53 -13.80 -1.62 7.10
CA LEU A 53 -13.02 -2.84 6.92
C LEU A 53 -13.09 -3.39 5.49
N ALA A 54 -14.24 -3.28 4.82
CA ALA A 54 -14.38 -3.66 3.42
C ALA A 54 -13.61 -2.70 2.48
N ALA A 55 -13.62 -1.40 2.75
CA ALA A 55 -12.85 -0.42 1.99
C ALA A 55 -11.33 -0.63 2.17
N MET A 56 -10.87 -0.86 3.41
CA MET A 56 -9.46 -1.16 3.69
C MET A 56 -9.04 -2.53 3.14
N GLY A 57 -9.85 -3.57 3.37
CA GLY A 57 -9.62 -4.92 2.88
C GLY A 57 -9.64 -5.00 1.36
N GLY A 58 -10.55 -4.28 0.70
CA GLY A 58 -10.62 -4.14 -0.74
C GLY A 58 -9.39 -3.42 -1.31
N GLY A 59 -8.96 -2.32 -0.68
CA GLY A 59 -7.74 -1.61 -1.06
C GLY A 59 -6.48 -2.48 -0.95
N VAL A 60 -6.36 -3.27 0.11
CA VAL A 60 -5.23 -4.20 0.32
C VAL A 60 -5.30 -5.40 -0.62
N ALA A 61 -6.48 -6.00 -0.80
CA ALA A 61 -6.69 -7.14 -1.69
C ALA A 61 -6.46 -6.78 -3.16
N LEU A 62 -6.86 -5.57 -3.59
CA LEU A 62 -6.64 -5.07 -4.94
C LEU A 62 -5.20 -4.57 -5.16
N ALA A 63 -4.48 -4.19 -4.10
CA ALA A 63 -3.09 -3.73 -4.22
C ALA A 63 -2.12 -4.82 -4.75
N SER A 64 -2.43 -6.10 -4.57
CA SER A 64 -1.64 -7.21 -5.11
C SER A 64 -1.83 -7.41 -6.63
N PRO A 65 -3.07 -7.60 -7.15
CA PRO A 65 -3.31 -7.73 -8.59
C PRO A 65 -2.98 -6.45 -9.36
N LEU A 66 -3.26 -5.26 -8.83
CA LEU A 66 -2.84 -4.00 -9.48
C LEU A 66 -1.33 -3.94 -9.64
N ARG A 67 -0.57 -4.34 -8.61
CA ARG A 67 0.89 -4.42 -8.72
C ARG A 67 1.31 -5.44 -9.77
N ARG A 68 0.64 -6.59 -9.84
CA ARG A 68 0.92 -7.66 -10.82
C ARG A 68 0.63 -7.23 -12.27
N ILE A 69 -0.42 -6.42 -12.47
CA ILE A 69 -0.79 -5.84 -13.77
C ILE A 69 0.20 -4.72 -14.16
N VAL A 70 0.53 -3.83 -13.23
CA VAL A 70 1.46 -2.71 -13.46
C VAL A 70 2.90 -3.19 -13.70
N THR A 71 3.35 -4.23 -13.00
CA THR A 71 4.66 -4.87 -13.25
C THR A 71 4.60 -5.96 -14.32
N GLY A 72 3.50 -6.04 -15.09
CA GLY A 72 3.43 -6.84 -16.31
C GLY A 72 3.62 -8.35 -16.14
N GLY A 73 3.20 -8.94 -15.03
CA GLY A 73 3.23 -10.40 -14.86
C GLY A 73 4.61 -11.06 -14.93
N TRP A 74 5.71 -10.33 -14.74
CA TRP A 74 7.06 -10.89 -14.72
C TRP A 74 7.47 -11.33 -13.31
N LEU A 75 6.97 -12.51 -12.92
CA LEU A 75 7.61 -13.53 -12.07
C LEU A 75 6.91 -14.86 -12.34
#